data_AF-A0A6C0BQH1-F1
#
_entry.id   AF-A0A6C0BQH1-F1
#
_cell.length_a   1.000
_cell.length_b   1.000
_cell.length_c   1.000
_cell.angle_alpha   90.00
_cell.angle_beta   90.00
_cell.angle_gamma   90.00
#
_symmetry.space_group_name_H-M   'P 1'
#
loop_
_entity.id
_entity.type
_entity.pdbx_description
1 polymer ?
#
loop_
_entity_poly.entity_id
_entity_poly.type
_entity_poly.pdbx_seq_one_letter_code
_entity_poly.pdbx_strand_id
1 'polypeptide(L)'
;MMSAAALGRVLWAVHLTLAALAFGLTMFGPAALLPYLSVFWVLMLTMYVVNRGCVITHLEQYLTGDDITIVDPFLTALRLPTSTRNRNILTLLGGTTMLLVTLARFNKSPRQ
;
A
#
# COMPACT_ATOMS: atom_id res chain seq x y z
N MET A 1 6.52 -22.00 -19.47
CA MET A 1 7.18 -21.38 -18.29
C MET A 1 6.99 -19.88 -18.40
N MET A 2 6.61 -19.20 -17.32
CA MET A 2 6.52 -17.73 -17.31
C MET A 2 7.92 -17.11 -17.27
N SER A 3 8.13 -15.98 -17.96
CA SER A 3 9.35 -15.20 -17.85
C SER A 3 9.40 -14.42 -16.53
N ALA A 4 10.58 -14.02 -16.09
CA ALA A 4 10.75 -13.19 -14.88
C ALA A 4 9.96 -11.87 -14.97
N ALA A 5 9.98 -11.22 -16.14
CA ALA A 5 9.21 -10.01 -16.37
C ALA A 5 7.68 -10.23 -16.28
N ALA A 6 7.18 -11.36 -16.80
CA ALA A 6 5.78 -11.71 -16.66
C ALA A 6 5.40 -11.95 -15.19
N LEU A 7 6.26 -12.63 -14.43
CA LEU A 7 6.08 -12.83 -12.99
C LEU A 7 6.05 -11.50 -12.23
N GLY A 8 6.96 -10.58 -12.55
CA GLY A 8 7.01 -9.27 -11.92
C GLY A 8 5.75 -8.44 -12.17
N ARG A 9 5.15 -8.51 -13.38
CA ARG A 9 3.86 -7.85 -13.67
C ARG A 9 2.69 -8.48 -12.93
N VAL A 10 2.69 -9.81 -12.77
CA VAL A 10 1.70 -10.50 -11.94
C VAL A 10 1.84 -10.08 -10.48
N LEU A 11 3.07 -10.00 -9.96
CA LEU A 11 3.33 -9.54 -8.61
C LEU A 11 2.82 -8.10 -8.39
N TRP A 12 3.08 -7.19 -9.33
CA TRP A 12 2.56 -5.82 -9.29
C TRP A 12 1.03 -5.77 -9.24
N ALA A 13 0.35 -6.58 -10.06
CA ALA A 13 -1.12 -6.64 -10.06
C ALA A 13 -1.68 -7.20 -8.75
N VAL A 14 -1.04 -8.23 -8.20
CA VAL A 14 -1.39 -8.78 -6.87
C VAL A 14 -1.17 -7.74 -5.78
N HIS A 15 -0.05 -7.04 -5.81
CA HIS A 15 0.29 -6.02 -4.82
C HIS A 15 -0.71 -4.86 -4.83
N LEU A 16 -1.07 -4.35 -6.01
CA LEU A 16 -2.12 -3.33 -6.15
C LEU A 16 -3.47 -3.84 -5.61
N THR A 17 -3.82 -5.10 -5.89
CA THR A 17 -5.05 -5.72 -5.40
C THR A 17 -5.06 -5.85 -3.88
N LEU A 18 -3.94 -6.26 -3.27
CA LEU A 18 -3.78 -6.33 -1.82
C LEU A 18 -3.89 -4.95 -1.16
N ALA A 19 -3.30 -3.93 -1.78
CA ALA A 19 -3.44 -2.54 -1.31
C ALA A 19 -4.91 -2.08 -1.36
N ALA A 20 -5.62 -2.37 -2.45
CA ALA A 20 -7.04 -2.06 -2.58
C ALA A 20 -7.91 -2.83 -1.57
N LEU A 21 -7.59 -4.10 -1.30
CA LEU A 21 -8.28 -4.90 -0.29
C LEU A 21 -8.05 -4.35 1.12
N ALA A 22 -6.81 -4.01 1.48
CA ALA A 22 -6.49 -3.41 2.77
C ALA A 22 -7.22 -2.08 2.97
N PHE A 23 -7.31 -1.25 1.92
CA PHE A 23 -8.13 -0.04 1.90
C PHE A 23 -9.62 -0.37 2.13
N GLY A 24 -10.18 -1.31 1.37
CA GLY A 24 -11.58 -1.72 1.49
C GLY A 24 -11.94 -2.23 2.88
N LEU A 25 -11.08 -3.07 3.48
CA LEU A 25 -11.24 -3.58 4.85
C LEU A 25 -11.14 -2.45 5.89
N THR A 26 -10.25 -1.49 5.68
CA THR A 26 -10.10 -0.32 6.55
C THR A 26 -11.33 0.59 6.52
N MET A 27 -11.98 0.73 5.36
CA MET A 27 -13.15 1.61 5.19
C MET A 27 -14.47 0.93 5.55
N PHE A 28 -14.65 -0.31 5.12
CA PHE A 28 -15.94 -1.02 5.13
C PHE A 28 -15.91 -2.33 5.90
N GLY A 29 -14.75 -2.79 6.35
CA GLY A 29 -14.60 -4.04 7.08
C GLY A 29 -15.26 -4.00 8.47
N PRO A 30 -15.55 -5.19 9.04
CA PRO A 30 -16.14 -5.33 10.37
C PRO A 30 -15.20 -4.80 11.46
N ALA A 31 -15.77 -4.25 12.53
CA ALA A 31 -15.00 -3.62 13.60
C ALA A 31 -14.03 -4.57 14.30
N ALA A 32 -14.34 -5.87 14.35
CA ALA A 32 -13.48 -6.91 14.90
C ALA A 32 -12.10 -6.99 14.19
N LEU A 33 -11.99 -6.53 12.94
CA LEU A 33 -10.72 -6.55 12.20
C LEU A 33 -9.83 -5.32 12.46
N LEU A 34 -10.38 -4.25 13.05
CA LEU A 34 -9.68 -2.98 13.19
C LEU A 34 -8.37 -3.06 14.01
N PRO A 35 -8.29 -3.81 15.14
CA PRO A 35 -7.02 -3.96 15.86
C PRO A 35 -5.91 -4.57 14.99
N TYR A 36 -6.25 -5.60 14.22
CA TYR A 36 -5.30 -6.27 13.32
C TYR A 36 -4.86 -5.36 12.18
N LEU A 37 -5.81 -4.59 11.62
CA LEU A 37 -5.51 -3.60 10.58
C LEU A 37 -4.63 -2.46 11.12
N SER A 38 -4.82 -2.01 12.36
CA SER A 38 -3.94 -1.02 12.99
C SER A 38 -2.51 -1.53 13.10
N VAL A 39 -2.31 -2.76 13.58
CA VAL A 39 -0.97 -3.38 13.64
C VAL A 39 -0.38 -3.53 12.24
N PHE A 40 -1.17 -3.99 11.27
CA PHE A 40 -0.76 -4.11 9.88
C PHE A 40 -0.26 -2.77 9.30
N TRP A 41 -1.02 -1.68 9.47
CA TRP A 41 -0.63 -0.36 8.95
C TRP A 41 0.64 0.18 9.60
N VAL A 42 0.81 -0.03 10.91
CA VAL A 42 2.05 0.35 11.62
C VAL A 42 3.24 -0.42 11.04
N LEU A 43 3.14 -1.75 10.93
CA LEU A 43 4.21 -2.58 10.38
C LEU A 43 4.56 -2.19 8.95
N MET A 44 3.55 -1.97 8.10
CA MET A 44 3.75 -1.55 6.70
C MET A 44 4.48 -0.20 6.61
N LEU A 45 4.09 0.79 7.41
CA LEU A 45 4.76 2.10 7.45
C LEU A 45 6.20 1.98 7.96
N THR A 46 6.42 1.20 9.03
CA THR A 46 7.77 0.96 9.56
C THR A 46 8.65 0.28 8.51
N MET A 47 8.17 -0.78 7.86
CA MET A 47 8.90 -1.46 6.81
C MET A 47 9.19 -0.54 5.63
N TYR A 48 8.24 0.32 5.23
CA TYR A 48 8.45 1.28 4.16
C TYR A 48 9.58 2.26 4.49
N VAL A 49 9.59 2.81 5.71
CA VAL A 49 10.61 3.77 6.14
C VAL A 49 11.99 3.09 6.27
N VAL A 50 12.06 1.91 6.89
CA VAL A 50 13.32 1.18 7.11
C VAL A 50 13.95 0.73 5.79
N ASN A 51 13.15 0.19 4.87
CA ASN A 51 13.63 -0.29 3.58
C ASN A 51 13.73 0.80 2.51
N ARG A 52 13.33 2.05 2.82
CA ARG A 52 13.25 3.18 1.89
C ARG A 52 12.33 2.89 0.68
N GLY A 53 11.28 2.12 0.89
CA GLY A 53 10.34 1.67 -0.14
C GLY A 53 9.57 0.42 0.27
N CYS A 54 8.60 0.02 -0.54
CA CYS A 54 7.93 -1.27 -0.36
C CYS A 54 8.83 -2.40 -0.87
N VAL A 55 9.06 -3.41 -0.03
CA VAL A 55 9.87 -4.60 -0.38
C VAL A 55 9.30 -5.30 -1.61
N ILE A 56 7.97 -5.39 -1.72
CA ILE A 56 7.31 -6.00 -2.87
C ILE A 56 7.61 -5.20 -4.14
N THR A 57 7.59 -3.88 -4.08
CA THR A 57 7.96 -3.02 -5.21
C THR A 57 9.41 -3.21 -5.61
N HIS A 58 10.36 -3.31 -4.67
CA HIS A 58 11.75 -3.62 -5.03
C HIS A 58 11.88 -4.96 -5.77
N LEU A 59 11.11 -5.97 -5.37
CA LEU A 59 11.09 -7.26 -6.06
C LEU A 59 10.44 -7.16 -7.45
N GLU A 60 9.33 -6.43 -7.59
CA GLU A 60 8.68 -6.16 -8.89
C GLU A 60 9.66 -5.50 -9.87
N GLN A 61 10.36 -4.46 -9.41
CA GLN A 61 11.34 -3.71 -10.21
C GLN A 61 12.55 -4.59 -10.58
N TYR A 62 13.01 -5.43 -9.64
CA TYR A 62 14.09 -6.39 -9.92
C TYR A 62 13.69 -7.42 -10.99
N LEU A 63 12.45 -7.92 -10.95
CA LEU A 63 11.97 -8.94 -11.90
C LEU A 63 11.63 -8.37 -13.28
N THR A 64 11.12 -7.15 -13.34
CA THR A 64 10.67 -6.50 -14.59
C THR A 64 11.74 -5.65 -15.24
N GLY A 65 12.63 -5.03 -14.47
CA GLY A 65 13.52 -3.95 -14.92
C GLY A 65 12.81 -2.59 -15.08
N ASP A 66 11.51 -2.52 -14.83
CA ASP A 66 10.70 -1.31 -14.97
C ASP A 66 10.69 -0.51 -13.65
N ASP A 67 10.88 0.81 -13.69
CA ASP A 67 10.71 1.69 -12.51
C ASP A 67 9.26 2.15 -12.37
N ILE A 68 8.35 1.18 -12.22
CA ILE A 68 6.91 1.42 -12.02
C ILE A 68 6.54 1.00 -10.60
N THR A 69 5.62 1.73 -9.98
CA THR A 69 5.10 1.40 -8.65
C THR A 69 3.57 1.37 -8.64
N ILE A 70 2.98 0.76 -7.61
CA ILE A 70 1.51 0.70 -7.47
C ILE A 70 0.88 2.09 -7.23
N VAL A 71 1.67 3.10 -6.85
CA VAL A 71 1.17 4.47 -6.62
C VAL A 71 1.18 5.34 -7.89
N ASP A 72 1.85 4.90 -8.95
CA ASP A 72 1.99 5.68 -10.18
C ASP A 72 0.64 6.00 -10.86
N PRO A 73 -0.33 5.07 -10.97
CA PRO A 73 -1.64 5.39 -11.55
C PRO A 73 -2.35 6.53 -10.83
N PHE A 74 -2.18 6.64 -9.52
CA PHE A 74 -2.78 7.71 -8.71
C PHE A 74 -2.07 9.05 -8.94
N LEU A 75 -0.73 9.04 -9.04
CA LEU A 75 0.03 10.24 -9.41
C LEU A 75 -0.37 10.74 -10.81
N THR A 76 -0.50 9.83 -11.78
CA THR A 76 -0.98 10.15 -13.13
C THR A 76 -2.40 10.72 -13.10
N ALA A 77 -3.32 10.10 -12.35
CA ALA A 77 -4.69 10.59 -12.21
C ALA A 77 -4.75 12.01 -11.60
N LEU A 78 -3.86 12.31 -10.66
CA LEU A 78 -3.70 13.64 -10.05
C LEU A 78 -2.88 14.61 -10.90
N ARG A 79 -2.40 14.20 -12.09
CA ARG A 79 -1.49 14.95 -12.96
C ARG A 79 -0.20 15.40 -12.25
N LEU A 80 0.27 14.59 -11.31
CA LEU A 80 1.53 14.81 -10.60
C LEU A 80 2.68 14.04 -11.28
N PRO A 81 3.91 14.57 -11.26
CA PRO A 81 5.07 13.84 -11.76
C PRO A 81 5.30 12.53 -11.00
N THR A 82 5.60 11.44 -11.71
CA THR A 82 5.97 10.13 -11.14
C THR A 82 7.42 10.11 -10.64
N SER A 83 7.76 11.07 -9.79
CA SER A 83 9.09 11.16 -9.16
C SER A 83 9.14 10.36 -7.87
N THR A 84 10.33 9.89 -7.48
CA THR A 84 10.57 9.20 -6.19
C THR A 84 10.05 10.01 -5.01
N ARG A 85 10.21 11.34 -5.04
CA ARG A 85 9.68 12.24 -4.02
C ARG A 85 8.15 12.14 -3.91
N ASN A 86 7.44 12.23 -5.04
CA ASN A 86 5.99 12.18 -5.04
C ASN A 86 5.45 10.80 -4.69
N ARG A 87 6.12 9.73 -5.14
CA ARG A 87 5.81 8.34 -4.74
C ARG A 87 5.92 8.16 -3.22
N ASN A 88 7.00 8.68 -2.62
CA ASN A 88 7.21 8.65 -1.17
C ASN A 88 6.15 9.45 -0.41
N ILE A 89 5.87 10.68 -0.85
CA ILE A 89 4.87 11.53 -0.23
C ILE A 89 3.50 10.85 -0.28
N LEU A 90 3.08 10.37 -1.46
CA LEU A 90 1.77 9.76 -1.61
C LEU A 90 1.63 8.46 -0.81
N THR A 91 2.68 7.63 -0.78
CA THR A 91 2.66 6.38 0.00
C THR A 91 2.58 6.66 1.50
N LEU A 92 3.41 7.59 2.02
CA LEU A 92 3.40 7.96 3.43
C LEU A 92 2.07 8.62 3.83
N LEU A 93 1.56 9.54 3.02
CA LEU A 93 0.29 10.20 3.25
C LEU A 93 -0.86 9.19 3.25
N GLY A 94 -0.92 8.31 2.25
CA GLY A 94 -1.93 7.27 2.12
C GLY A 94 -1.91 6.31 3.31
N GLY A 95 -0.75 5.74 3.63
CA GLY A 95 -0.60 4.82 4.77
C GLY A 95 -0.91 5.47 6.12
N THR A 96 -0.45 6.70 6.34
CA THR A 96 -0.75 7.45 7.58
C THR A 96 -2.24 7.75 7.69
N THR A 97 -2.87 8.18 6.60
CA THR A 97 -4.32 8.45 6.56
C THR A 97 -5.09 7.19 6.88
N MET A 98 -4.74 6.04 6.30
CA MET A 98 -5.41 4.77 6.58
C MET A 98 -5.23 4.33 8.04
N LEU A 99 -4.05 4.52 8.63
CA LEU A 99 -3.84 4.26 10.05
C LEU A 99 -4.76 5.13 10.92
N LEU A 100 -4.80 6.44 10.66
CA LEU A 100 -5.65 7.38 11.41
C LEU A 100 -7.14 7.04 11.27
N VAL A 101 -7.60 6.70 10.07
CA VAL A 101 -8.98 6.25 9.83
C VAL A 101 -9.27 4.97 10.59
N THR A 102 -8.36 3.99 10.58
CA THR A 102 -8.51 2.73 11.33
C THR A 102 -8.68 3.00 12.82
N LEU A 103 -7.83 3.84 13.41
CA LEU A 103 -7.89 4.21 14.82
C LEU A 103 -9.16 4.99 15.17
N ALA A 104 -9.58 5.92 14.30
CA ALA A 104 -10.81 6.67 14.49
C ALA A 104 -12.06 5.76 14.44
N ARG A 105 -12.09 4.79 13.53
CA ARG A 105 -13.17 3.77 13.47
C ARG A 105 -13.13 2.87 14.69
N PHE A 106 -11.94 2.46 15.14
CA PHE A 106 -11.79 1.60 16.31
C PHE A 106 -12.35 2.26 17.57
N ASN A 107 -12.03 3.55 17.79
CA ASN A 107 -12.53 4.32 18.93
C ASN A 107 -14.05 4.55 18.90
N LYS A 108 -14.67 4.53 17.72
CA LYS A 108 -16.13 4.69 17.56
C LYS A 108 -16.89 3.37 17.60
N SER A 109 -16.21 2.22 17.54
CA SER A 109 -16.88 0.93 17.61
C SER A 109 -17.42 0.70 19.02
N PRO A 110 -18.71 0.33 19.18
CA PRO A 110 -19.20 -0.11 20.48
C PRO A 110 -18.34 -1.29 20.95
N ARG A 111 -17.88 -1.22 22.20
CA ARG A 111 -17.23 -2.34 22.88
C ARG A 111 -18.33 -3.37 23.14
N GLN A 112 -18.50 -4.31 22.20
CA GLN A 112 -19.34 -5.48 22.39
C GLN A 112 -18.59 -6.52 23.19
#